data_AF-A0AAU6BTE7-F1
#
_entry.id   AF-A0AAU6BTE7-F1
#
_cell.length_a   1.000
_cell.length_b   1.000
_cell.length_c   1.000
_cell.angle_alpha   90.00
_cell.angle_beta   90.00
_cell.angle_gamma   90.00
#
_symmetry.space_group_name_H-M   'P 1'
#
loop_
_entity.id
_entity.type
_entity.pdbx_description
1 polymer ?
#
loop_
_entity_poly.entity_id
_entity_poly.type
_entity_poly.pdbx_seq_one_letter_code
_entity_poly.pdbx_strand_id
1 'polypeptide(L)'
;MNQLVSSLRELKTRTGLSLAGLAAKTPYSKSSWERYLNGKTLPPREAVEELCRLAGEPVGRCVALWEIAEAETSGRGASEGVTAPAPPPAPPASPVPDVAESGHRRGVAALAVLGSVCALAVGGVAVALLLLPHHPSPQASSTLPSTTGAVTGPRCHEASCEGRSPMTMHCGAQPDTLVTYRTATGAYLQLRHSGECGTTWARMWGGRIGDRIEMDVSGRTGGRAATVRRAQVRTSDEANTYIYTVMAVTGPGTVVRSCFRPVAGGKEECVDGRVR
;
A
#
# COMPACT_ATOMS: atom_id res chain seq x y z
N MET A 1 -12.76 -8.88 -2.11
CA MET A 1 -12.48 -7.47 -2.39
C MET A 1 -13.77 -6.66 -2.44
N ASN A 2 -14.70 -6.95 -3.36
CA ASN A 2 -15.91 -6.13 -3.59
C ASN A 2 -16.75 -5.87 -2.32
N GLN A 3 -16.96 -6.88 -1.47
CA GLN A 3 -17.73 -6.75 -0.22
C GLN A 3 -17.09 -5.76 0.79
N LEU A 4 -15.77 -5.80 0.94
CA LEU A 4 -15.03 -4.87 1.79
C LEU A 4 -15.21 -3.43 1.28
N VAL A 5 -15.03 -3.19 -0.02
CA VAL A 5 -15.14 -1.85 -0.62
C VAL A 5 -16.55 -1.27 -0.42
N SER A 6 -17.60 -2.08 -0.61
CA SER A 6 -18.98 -1.66 -0.33
C SER A 6 -19.19 -1.29 1.14
N SER A 7 -18.71 -2.12 2.08
CA SER A 7 -18.84 -1.86 3.52
C SER A 7 -18.09 -0.59 3.94
N LEU A 8 -16.89 -0.34 3.41
CA LEU A 8 -16.12 0.88 3.69
C LEU A 8 -16.79 2.13 3.10
N ARG A 9 -17.43 2.03 1.94
CA ARG A 9 -18.23 3.14 1.36
C ARG A 9 -19.44 3.48 2.22
N GLU A 10 -20.12 2.47 2.77
CA GLU A 10 -21.24 2.64 3.69
C GLU A 10 -20.80 3.32 4.99
N LEU A 11 -19.75 2.79 5.65
CA LEU A 11 -19.15 3.39 6.84
C LEU A 11 -18.72 4.84 6.60
N LYS A 12 -18.01 5.12 5.49
CA LYS A 12 -17.62 6.48 5.07
C LYS A 12 -18.82 7.39 4.86
N THR A 13 -19.95 6.87 4.39
CA THR A 13 -21.18 7.66 4.25
C THR A 13 -21.75 8.01 5.61
N ARG A 14 -21.78 7.04 6.53
CA ARG A 14 -22.28 7.20 7.90
C ARG A 14 -21.43 8.14 8.77
N THR A 15 -20.14 8.32 8.49
CA THR A 15 -19.32 9.37 9.14
C THR A 15 -19.73 10.80 8.78
N GLY A 16 -20.47 11.01 7.68
CA GLY A 16 -20.73 12.34 7.13
C GLY A 16 -19.51 13.06 6.52
N LEU A 17 -18.30 12.49 6.61
CA LEU A 17 -17.06 13.17 6.20
C LEU A 17 -16.89 13.18 4.68
N SER A 18 -16.26 14.23 4.14
CA SER A 18 -15.69 14.20 2.79
C SER A 18 -14.37 13.41 2.77
N LEU A 19 -13.84 13.09 1.58
CA LEU A 19 -12.51 12.47 1.48
C LEU A 19 -11.39 13.35 2.07
N ALA A 20 -11.57 14.68 2.03
CA ALA A 20 -10.68 15.62 2.72
C ALA A 20 -10.88 15.58 4.24
N GLY A 21 -12.12 15.42 4.72
CA GLY A 21 -12.43 15.26 6.15
C GLY A 21 -11.85 13.97 6.74
N LEU A 22 -11.85 12.86 5.99
CA LEU A 22 -11.13 11.65 6.37
C LEU A 22 -9.61 11.89 6.41
N ALA A 23 -9.06 12.54 5.40
CA ALA A 23 -7.62 12.85 5.34
C ALA A 23 -7.14 13.85 6.41
N ALA A 24 -8.04 14.68 6.96
CA ALA A 24 -7.74 15.57 8.09
C ALA A 24 -7.86 14.87 9.46
N LYS A 25 -8.52 13.71 9.54
CA LYS A 25 -8.78 12.96 10.77
C LYS A 25 -7.98 11.66 10.90
N THR A 26 -7.19 11.32 9.88
CA THR A 26 -6.43 10.06 9.78
C THR A 26 -5.08 10.34 9.11
N PRO A 27 -4.05 9.49 9.27
CA PRO A 27 -2.74 9.71 8.66
C PRO A 27 -2.70 9.51 7.12
N TYR A 28 -3.83 9.24 6.47
CA TYR A 28 -3.90 8.89 5.06
C TYR A 28 -4.39 10.06 4.19
N SER A 29 -3.68 10.33 3.09
CA SER A 29 -4.05 11.41 2.15
C SER A 29 -5.40 11.18 1.45
N LYS A 30 -6.01 12.26 0.94
CA LYS A 30 -7.25 12.22 0.13
C LYS A 30 -7.16 11.19 -1.02
N SER A 31 -6.02 11.16 -1.72
CA SER A 31 -5.78 10.22 -2.83
C SER A 31 -5.62 8.77 -2.37
N SER A 32 -5.11 8.54 -1.17
CA SER A 32 -5.07 7.20 -0.56
C SER A 32 -6.48 6.70 -0.27
N TRP A 33 -7.30 7.53 0.39
CA TRP A 33 -8.72 7.24 0.65
C TRP A 33 -9.53 6.98 -0.61
N GLU A 34 -9.34 7.80 -1.65
CA GLU A 34 -9.97 7.60 -2.95
C GLU A 34 -9.61 6.25 -3.58
N ARG A 35 -8.34 5.83 -3.47
CA ARG A 35 -7.88 4.55 -4.02
C ARG A 35 -8.45 3.35 -3.25
N TYR A 36 -8.48 3.43 -1.92
CA TYR A 36 -9.06 2.38 -1.05
C TYR A 36 -10.57 2.24 -1.24
N LEU A 37 -11.31 3.35 -1.17
CA LEU A 37 -12.77 3.37 -1.32
C LEU A 37 -13.24 3.11 -2.75
N ASN A 38 -12.33 3.01 -3.72
CA ASN A 38 -12.62 2.56 -5.08
C ASN A 38 -12.11 1.14 -5.39
N GLY A 39 -11.60 0.40 -4.41
CA GLY A 39 -11.11 -0.97 -4.59
C GLY A 39 -9.86 -1.09 -5.47
N LYS A 40 -9.21 0.04 -5.82
CA LYS A 40 -7.99 0.08 -6.64
C LYS A 40 -6.76 -0.43 -5.89
N THR A 41 -6.82 -0.49 -4.56
CA THR A 41 -5.78 -1.05 -3.68
C THR A 41 -6.45 -1.49 -2.38
N LEU A 42 -6.06 -2.63 -1.83
CA LEU A 42 -6.48 -3.04 -0.49
C LEU A 42 -6.02 -1.96 0.52
N PRO A 43 -6.92 -1.35 1.32
CA PRO A 43 -6.50 -0.44 2.39
C PRO A 43 -5.57 -1.16 3.37
N PRO A 44 -4.59 -0.47 3.99
CA PRO A 44 -3.95 -0.95 5.21
C PRO A 44 -5.02 -1.22 6.28
N ARG A 45 -4.78 -2.21 7.14
CA ARG A 45 -5.71 -2.60 8.19
C ARG A 45 -6.09 -1.41 9.08
N GLU A 46 -5.11 -0.59 9.44
CA GLU A 46 -5.27 0.57 10.30
C GLU A 46 -6.19 1.63 9.66
N ALA A 47 -6.20 1.75 8.32
CA ALA A 47 -7.16 2.62 7.62
C ALA A 47 -8.60 2.12 7.80
N VAL A 48 -8.82 0.80 7.79
CA VAL A 48 -10.13 0.21 8.08
C VAL A 48 -10.51 0.43 9.55
N GLU A 49 -9.58 0.24 10.47
CA GLU A 49 -9.82 0.44 11.91
C GLU A 49 -10.13 1.92 12.25
N GLU A 50 -9.40 2.88 11.66
CA GLU A 50 -9.67 4.32 11.75
C GLU A 50 -11.07 4.67 11.23
N LEU A 51 -11.44 4.18 10.04
CA LEU A 51 -12.75 4.46 9.45
C LEU A 51 -13.88 3.91 10.31
N CYS A 52 -13.70 2.72 10.91
CA CYS A 52 -14.71 2.14 11.80
C CYS A 52 -14.82 2.89 13.12
N ARG A 53 -13.70 3.34 13.72
CA ARG A 53 -13.73 4.25 14.88
C ARG A 53 -14.45 5.56 14.56
N LEU A 54 -14.18 6.17 13.40
CA LEU A 54 -14.88 7.38 12.94
C LEU A 54 -16.37 7.16 12.61
N ALA A 55 -16.75 5.94 12.24
CA ALA A 55 -18.14 5.55 11.96
C ALA A 55 -18.90 4.99 13.18
N GLY A 56 -18.27 4.94 14.36
CA GLY A 56 -18.84 4.40 15.59
C GLY A 56 -19.05 2.87 15.58
N GLU A 57 -18.32 2.13 14.73
CA GLU A 57 -18.54 0.71 14.50
C GLU A 57 -17.49 -0.17 15.24
N PRO A 58 -17.87 -1.34 15.80
CA PRO A 58 -16.94 -2.26 16.44
C PRO A 58 -15.83 -2.73 15.47
N VAL A 59 -14.60 -2.34 15.79
CA VAL A 59 -13.39 -2.57 14.98
C VAL A 59 -13.24 -4.03 14.52
N GLY A 60 -13.52 -5.00 15.40
CA GLY A 60 -13.42 -6.43 15.10
C GLY A 60 -14.26 -6.89 13.91
N ARG A 61 -15.45 -6.31 13.68
CA ARG A 61 -16.30 -6.64 12.52
C ARG A 61 -15.67 -6.17 11.21
N CYS A 62 -15.07 -4.98 11.23
CA CYS A 62 -14.40 -4.41 10.06
C CYS A 62 -13.11 -5.14 9.73
N VAL A 63 -12.34 -5.51 10.76
CA VAL A 63 -11.12 -6.31 10.64
C VAL A 63 -11.41 -7.67 10.03
N ALA A 64 -12.45 -8.38 10.49
CA ALA A 64 -12.79 -9.71 9.93
C ALA A 64 -13.10 -9.64 8.42
N LEU A 65 -13.82 -8.61 7.96
CA LEU A 65 -14.08 -8.37 6.54
C LEU A 65 -12.81 -8.00 5.75
N TRP A 66 -11.85 -7.33 6.41
CA TRP A 66 -10.55 -7.01 5.83
C TRP A 66 -9.66 -8.25 5.68
N GLU A 67 -9.60 -9.12 6.69
CA GLU A 67 -8.81 -10.37 6.68
C GLU A 67 -9.27 -11.32 5.56
N ILE A 68 -10.58 -11.42 5.30
CA ILE A 68 -11.13 -12.17 4.16
C ILE A 68 -10.65 -11.57 2.83
N ALA A 69 -10.72 -10.25 2.67
CA ALA A 69 -10.28 -9.57 1.45
C ALA A 69 -8.74 -9.63 1.25
N GLU A 70 -7.96 -9.64 2.33
CA GLU A 70 -6.51 -9.86 2.30
C GLU A 70 -6.19 -11.29 1.81
N ALA A 71 -6.90 -12.31 2.30
CA ALA A 71 -6.68 -13.70 1.93
C ALA A 71 -6.93 -13.96 0.42
N GLU A 72 -8.02 -13.40 -0.11
CA GLU A 72 -8.31 -13.39 -1.55
C GLU A 72 -7.21 -12.69 -2.36
N THR A 73 -6.81 -11.48 -1.94
CA THR A 73 -5.79 -10.66 -2.64
C THR A 73 -4.40 -11.30 -2.59
N SER A 74 -4.09 -12.03 -1.51
CA SER A 74 -2.82 -12.73 -1.31
C SER A 74 -2.71 -14.05 -2.10
N GLY A 75 -3.74 -14.45 -2.85
CA GLY A 75 -3.77 -15.74 -3.56
C GLY A 75 -3.83 -16.98 -2.66
N ARG A 76 -3.96 -16.80 -1.34
CA ARG A 76 -3.98 -17.92 -0.36
C ARG A 76 -5.35 -18.58 -0.20
N GLY A 77 -6.40 -18.05 -0.83
CA GLY A 77 -7.73 -18.67 -0.88
C GLY A 77 -7.88 -19.84 -1.87
N ALA A 78 -6.82 -20.24 -2.58
CA ALA A 78 -6.87 -21.25 -3.65
C ALA A 78 -5.99 -22.48 -3.37
N SER A 79 -6.00 -23.01 -2.14
CA SER A 79 -5.46 -24.34 -1.82
C SER A 79 -6.03 -24.93 -0.52
N GLU A 80 -7.34 -25.19 -0.50
CA GLU A 80 -7.92 -26.25 0.34
C GLU A 80 -9.25 -26.69 -0.29
N GLY A 81 -9.24 -27.80 -1.05
CA GLY A 81 -10.40 -28.18 -1.87
C GLY A 81 -10.18 -29.34 -2.85
N VAL A 82 -9.88 -30.53 -2.33
CA VAL A 82 -10.13 -31.86 -2.93
C VAL A 82 -9.41 -32.24 -4.26
N THR A 83 -8.67 -33.34 -4.20
CA THR A 83 -8.08 -34.05 -5.35
C THR A 83 -9.13 -34.81 -6.18
N ALA A 84 -9.21 -34.55 -7.49
CA ALA A 84 -9.78 -35.46 -8.50
C ALA A 84 -9.14 -35.19 -9.89
N PRO A 85 -9.01 -36.19 -10.79
CA PRO A 85 -8.07 -36.13 -11.93
C PRO A 85 -8.67 -35.64 -13.26
N ALA A 86 -7.80 -35.26 -14.20
CA ALA A 86 -8.12 -34.82 -15.56
C ALA A 86 -7.92 -35.90 -16.64
N PRO A 87 -8.69 -35.82 -17.75
CA PRO A 87 -8.25 -36.23 -19.10
C PRO A 87 -8.50 -35.11 -20.18
N PRO A 88 -8.05 -35.24 -21.46
CA PRO A 88 -7.25 -34.17 -22.09
C PRO A 88 -7.81 -33.62 -23.47
N PRO A 89 -7.06 -33.25 -24.55
CA PRO A 89 -7.26 -31.93 -25.23
C PRO A 89 -7.55 -31.95 -26.77
N ALA A 90 -7.99 -30.83 -27.37
CA ALA A 90 -7.71 -30.41 -28.79
C ALA A 90 -8.29 -29.01 -29.19
N PRO A 91 -7.63 -28.23 -30.09
CA PRO A 91 -8.12 -27.01 -30.78
C PRO A 91 -8.29 -27.25 -32.33
N PRO A 92 -8.30 -26.29 -33.30
CA PRO A 92 -8.38 -24.80 -33.30
C PRO A 92 -9.31 -24.11 -34.38
N ALA A 93 -9.34 -22.75 -34.36
CA ALA A 93 -9.41 -21.77 -35.50
C ALA A 93 -10.69 -21.53 -36.39
N SER A 94 -11.20 -20.27 -36.33
CA SER A 94 -11.39 -19.22 -37.40
C SER A 94 -11.86 -19.56 -38.84
N PRO A 95 -12.59 -18.67 -39.58
CA PRO A 95 -12.34 -17.21 -39.66
C PRO A 95 -13.54 -16.22 -39.82
N VAL A 96 -13.20 -14.92 -39.76
CA VAL A 96 -13.93 -13.69 -40.18
C VAL A 96 -13.76 -13.44 -41.72
N PRO A 97 -14.41 -12.44 -42.40
CA PRO A 97 -15.07 -11.20 -41.94
C PRO A 97 -16.49 -11.00 -42.58
N ASP A 98 -17.15 -9.84 -42.81
CA ASP A 98 -16.81 -8.39 -42.72
C ASP A 98 -18.06 -7.45 -42.75
N VAL A 99 -17.81 -6.11 -42.69
CA VAL A 99 -18.59 -4.95 -43.24
C VAL A 99 -19.96 -4.55 -42.63
N ALA A 100 -19.90 -3.39 -41.95
CA ALA A 100 -20.80 -2.21 -41.97
C ALA A 100 -22.35 -2.32 -41.90
N GLU A 101 -22.87 -1.78 -40.79
CA GLU A 101 -23.72 -0.57 -40.70
C GLU A 101 -24.96 -0.35 -41.60
N SER A 102 -26.06 0.03 -40.91
CA SER A 102 -27.09 1.03 -41.29
C SER A 102 -28.53 0.56 -41.55
N GLY A 103 -29.48 1.29 -40.93
CA GLY A 103 -30.92 1.29 -41.24
C GLY A 103 -31.79 0.20 -40.59
N HIS A 104 -33.10 0.39 -40.37
CA HIS A 104 -33.88 1.63 -40.27
C HIS A 104 -35.20 1.41 -39.51
N ARG A 105 -35.43 2.21 -38.45
CA ARG A 105 -36.69 2.62 -37.76
C ARG A 105 -38.03 1.90 -38.08
N ARG A 106 -38.76 1.53 -37.01
CA ARG A 106 -40.19 1.84 -36.67
C ARG A 106 -40.69 0.82 -35.61
N GLY A 107 -41.52 1.12 -34.60
CA GLY A 107 -42.01 2.42 -34.10
C GLY A 107 -43.43 2.31 -33.49
N VAL A 108 -43.62 2.73 -32.23
CA VAL A 108 -44.91 3.04 -31.56
C VAL A 108 -44.57 4.13 -30.51
N ALA A 109 -44.86 5.42 -30.66
CA ALA A 109 -46.12 6.14 -30.86
C ALA A 109 -46.97 6.30 -29.58
N ALA A 110 -46.81 7.43 -28.87
CA ALA A 110 -47.85 8.08 -28.06
C ALA A 110 -47.52 9.56 -27.74
N LEU A 111 -48.32 10.48 -28.30
CA LEU A 111 -48.85 11.75 -27.74
C LEU A 111 -47.89 12.67 -26.92
N ALA A 112 -47.52 13.90 -27.29
CA ALA A 112 -48.32 15.09 -27.68
C ALA A 112 -49.21 15.65 -26.54
N VAL A 113 -49.34 16.96 -26.26
CA VAL A 113 -48.73 18.22 -26.76
C VAL A 113 -49.04 19.36 -25.75
N LEU A 114 -48.46 20.58 -25.90
CA LEU A 114 -48.61 21.81 -25.07
C LEU A 114 -47.81 21.82 -23.73
N GLY A 115 -47.19 22.93 -23.30
CA GLY A 115 -47.02 24.21 -23.98
C GLY A 115 -46.22 25.27 -23.19
N SER A 116 -45.12 25.72 -23.81
CA SER A 116 -44.66 27.12 -23.91
C SER A 116 -43.92 27.86 -22.75
N VAL A 117 -43.03 28.76 -23.20
CA VAL A 117 -42.32 29.87 -22.52
C VAL A 117 -41.12 29.53 -21.61
N CYS A 118 -40.10 30.40 -21.68
CA CYS A 118 -38.90 30.53 -20.81
C CYS A 118 -37.61 29.76 -21.16
N ALA A 119 -36.99 30.02 -22.33
CA ALA A 119 -35.54 29.81 -22.52
C ALA A 119 -34.83 30.76 -23.52
N LEU A 120 -35.45 31.86 -23.97
CA LEU A 120 -34.78 32.91 -24.77
C LEU A 120 -33.87 33.80 -23.88
N ALA A 121 -32.93 33.18 -23.17
CA ALA A 121 -31.97 33.84 -22.28
C ALA A 121 -30.52 33.32 -22.40
N VAL A 122 -30.28 32.23 -23.15
CA VAL A 122 -28.93 31.63 -23.28
C VAL A 122 -28.22 32.05 -24.59
N GLY A 123 -28.96 32.49 -25.62
CA GLY A 123 -28.37 32.89 -26.90
C GLY A 123 -27.60 34.23 -26.90
N GLY A 124 -27.84 35.11 -25.92
CA GLY A 124 -27.29 36.48 -25.93
C GLY A 124 -25.87 36.61 -25.35
N VAL A 125 -25.46 35.72 -24.44
CA VAL A 125 -24.20 35.87 -23.69
C VAL A 125 -22.98 35.36 -24.48
N ALA A 126 -23.18 34.45 -25.44
CA ALA A 126 -22.09 33.84 -26.23
C ALA A 126 -21.46 34.79 -27.27
N VAL A 127 -22.14 35.86 -27.68
CA VAL A 127 -21.66 36.78 -28.74
C VAL A 127 -20.90 37.99 -28.16
N ALA A 128 -21.14 38.35 -26.90
CA ALA A 128 -20.58 39.57 -26.29
C ALA A 128 -19.11 39.45 -25.84
N LEU A 129 -18.59 38.23 -25.62
CA LEU A 129 -17.22 38.01 -25.13
C LEU A 129 -16.17 37.83 -26.24
N LEU A 130 -16.59 37.75 -27.51
CA LEU A 130 -15.70 37.63 -28.69
C LEU A 130 -15.19 38.96 -29.24
N LEU A 131 -15.51 40.09 -28.59
CA LEU A 131 -15.14 41.45 -29.03
C LEU A 131 -14.22 42.19 -28.04
N LEU A 132 -13.52 41.47 -27.15
CA LEU A 132 -12.52 42.07 -26.25
C LEU A 132 -11.10 42.00 -26.86
N PRO A 133 -10.44 43.17 -27.10
CA PRO A 133 -9.07 43.21 -27.60
C PRO A 133 -8.11 42.51 -26.64
N HIS A 134 -7.34 41.55 -27.17
CA HIS A 134 -6.32 40.85 -26.39
C HIS A 134 -5.10 41.77 -26.21
N HIS A 135 -4.94 42.35 -25.02
CA HIS A 135 -3.69 43.04 -24.66
C HIS A 135 -2.61 42.01 -24.30
N PRO A 136 -1.49 41.93 -25.04
CA PRO A 136 -0.39 41.03 -24.68
C PRO A 136 0.30 41.55 -23.43
N SER A 137 0.18 40.81 -22.33
CA SER A 137 0.97 41.07 -21.12
C SER A 137 2.43 40.66 -21.37
N PRO A 138 3.43 41.51 -21.06
CA PRO A 138 4.82 41.16 -21.26
C PRO A 138 5.23 39.99 -20.36
N GLN A 139 5.80 38.94 -20.97
CA GLN A 139 6.30 37.78 -20.26
C GLN A 139 7.53 38.18 -19.42
N ALA A 140 7.34 38.31 -18.11
CA ALA A 140 8.44 38.30 -17.17
C ALA A 140 9.06 36.89 -17.16
N SER A 141 10.06 36.67 -18.01
CA SER A 141 10.85 35.44 -18.07
C SER A 141 11.69 35.30 -16.80
N SER A 142 11.05 34.86 -15.72
CA SER A 142 11.72 34.49 -14.47
C SER A 142 12.34 33.11 -14.68
N THR A 143 13.57 33.09 -15.21
CA THR A 143 14.38 31.88 -15.39
C THR A 143 14.87 31.36 -14.04
N LEU A 144 13.95 30.87 -13.22
CA LEU A 144 14.28 30.03 -12.07
C LEU A 144 14.87 28.71 -12.58
N PRO A 145 16.06 28.30 -12.11
CA PRO A 145 16.59 26.99 -12.46
C PRO A 145 15.73 25.90 -11.82
N SER A 146 14.81 25.34 -12.60
CA SER A 146 14.04 24.14 -12.27
C SER A 146 14.93 22.89 -12.30
N THR A 147 15.90 22.85 -11.37
CA THR A 147 16.79 21.71 -11.13
C THR A 147 16.76 21.32 -9.65
N THR A 148 15.57 21.28 -9.07
CA THR A 148 15.30 20.38 -7.93
C THR A 148 14.71 19.08 -8.49
N GLY A 149 15.57 18.29 -9.14
CA GLY A 149 15.28 16.87 -9.30
C GLY A 149 15.17 16.28 -7.90
N ALA A 150 13.96 15.93 -7.47
CA ALA A 150 13.78 15.30 -6.18
C ALA A 150 14.58 13.99 -6.20
N VAL A 151 15.60 13.87 -5.35
CA VAL A 151 16.37 12.63 -5.20
C VAL A 151 15.43 11.61 -4.57
N THR A 152 14.83 10.77 -5.42
CA THR A 152 13.83 9.76 -5.07
C THR A 152 14.44 8.45 -4.55
N GLY A 153 15.77 8.33 -4.57
CA GLY A 153 16.50 7.16 -4.10
C GLY A 153 16.97 7.24 -2.64
N PRO A 154 17.70 6.22 -2.18
CA PRO A 154 18.33 6.19 -0.86
C PRO A 154 19.26 7.37 -0.59
N ARG A 155 19.41 7.71 0.70
CA ARG A 155 20.34 8.76 1.18
C ARG A 155 21.72 8.22 1.58
N CYS A 156 21.97 6.93 1.36
CA CYS A 156 23.25 6.27 1.61
C CYS A 156 23.36 5.01 0.76
N HIS A 157 24.58 4.54 0.59
CA HIS A 157 24.91 3.24 0.00
C HIS A 157 26.03 2.57 0.82
N GLU A 158 25.94 1.25 0.94
CA GLU A 158 26.93 0.36 1.56
C GLU A 158 27.42 0.87 2.93
N ALA A 159 28.73 1.05 3.11
CA ALA A 159 29.38 1.50 4.34
C ALA A 159 28.75 2.76 4.96
N SER A 160 28.22 3.67 4.14
CA SER A 160 27.59 4.92 4.63
C SER A 160 26.20 4.71 5.26
N CYS A 161 25.59 3.53 5.06
CA CYS A 161 24.34 3.11 5.71
C CYS A 161 24.54 2.38 7.04
N GLU A 162 25.77 1.97 7.38
CA GLU A 162 26.04 1.15 8.59
C GLU A 162 25.50 1.82 9.86
N GLY A 163 24.67 1.10 10.62
CA GLY A 163 24.08 1.58 11.87
C GLY A 163 23.01 2.68 11.71
N ARG A 164 22.61 3.06 10.50
CA ARG A 164 21.54 4.05 10.26
C ARG A 164 20.14 3.41 10.21
N SER A 165 19.10 4.24 10.32
CA SER A 165 17.70 3.78 10.14
C SER A 165 17.39 3.52 8.65
N PRO A 166 16.85 2.34 8.28
CA PRO A 166 16.43 2.06 6.91
C PRO A 166 15.29 2.97 6.42
N MET A 167 14.51 3.55 7.34
CA MET A 167 13.42 4.47 7.00
C MET A 167 13.94 5.90 6.77
N THR A 168 14.79 6.41 7.68
CA THR A 168 15.39 7.75 7.54
C THR A 168 16.27 7.87 6.29
N MET A 169 16.89 6.76 5.89
CA MET A 169 17.75 6.68 4.70
C MET A 169 17.01 6.26 3.42
N HIS A 170 15.69 6.05 3.47
CA HIS A 170 14.82 5.61 2.36
C HIS A 170 15.13 4.23 1.74
N CYS A 171 15.98 3.42 2.37
CA CYS A 171 16.24 2.02 1.97
C CYS A 171 15.00 1.11 2.08
N GLY A 172 13.99 1.52 2.85
CA GLY A 172 12.77 0.76 3.12
C GLY A 172 11.71 0.76 2.01
N ALA A 173 11.91 1.41 0.86
CA ALA A 173 10.89 1.58 -0.17
C ALA A 173 10.50 0.26 -0.88
N GLN A 174 11.48 -0.48 -1.39
CA GLN A 174 11.27 -1.77 -2.07
C GLN A 174 12.28 -2.86 -1.63
N PRO A 175 12.32 -3.26 -0.35
CA PRO A 175 13.26 -4.26 0.13
C PRO A 175 12.79 -5.70 -0.08
N ASP A 176 13.71 -6.53 -0.54
CA ASP A 176 13.56 -7.99 -0.56
C ASP A 176 13.29 -8.54 0.83
N THR A 177 12.53 -9.64 0.89
CA THR A 177 12.33 -10.40 2.12
C THR A 177 13.24 -11.64 2.08
N LEU A 178 14.23 -11.68 2.95
CA LEU A 178 15.13 -12.83 3.06
C LEU A 178 14.43 -14.00 3.77
N VAL A 179 13.68 -13.70 4.83
CA VAL A 179 12.84 -14.65 5.56
C VAL A 179 11.66 -13.96 6.23
N THR A 180 10.55 -14.69 6.39
CA THR A 180 9.44 -14.35 7.28
C THR A 180 9.25 -15.48 8.28
N TYR A 181 9.09 -15.15 9.55
CA TYR A 181 8.87 -16.09 10.64
C TYR A 181 7.71 -15.63 11.52
N ARG A 182 6.96 -16.57 12.09
CA ARG A 182 5.93 -16.28 13.09
C ARG A 182 6.28 -17.03 14.37
N THR A 183 6.43 -16.28 15.44
CA THR A 183 6.81 -16.78 16.77
C THR A 183 5.66 -17.50 17.46
N ALA A 184 5.96 -18.28 18.51
CA ALA A 184 4.97 -18.91 19.37
C ALA A 184 4.04 -17.90 20.06
N THR A 185 4.48 -16.65 20.25
CA THR A 185 3.64 -15.56 20.79
C THR A 185 2.67 -14.96 19.77
N GLY A 186 2.81 -15.31 18.48
CA GLY A 186 2.03 -14.76 17.38
C GLY A 186 2.69 -13.56 16.69
N ALA A 187 3.71 -12.95 17.29
CA ALA A 187 4.49 -11.87 16.68
C ALA A 187 5.22 -12.37 15.41
N TYR A 188 5.28 -11.52 14.39
CA TYR A 188 5.96 -11.80 13.13
C TYR A 188 7.33 -11.14 13.08
N LEU A 189 8.34 -11.86 12.59
CA LEU A 189 9.69 -11.37 12.31
C LEU A 189 9.95 -11.43 10.79
N GLN A 190 10.66 -10.43 10.27
CA GLN A 190 11.20 -10.45 8.90
C GLN A 190 12.63 -9.92 8.85
N LEU A 191 13.47 -10.57 8.07
CA LEU A 191 14.73 -9.98 7.58
C LEU A 191 14.46 -9.33 6.22
N ARG A 192 14.84 -8.06 6.11
CA ARG A 192 14.68 -7.23 4.91
C ARG A 192 16.03 -6.81 4.38
N HIS A 193 16.22 -6.89 3.07
CA HIS A 193 17.44 -6.46 2.39
C HIS A 193 17.11 -5.42 1.32
N SER A 194 17.92 -4.37 1.20
CA SER A 194 17.86 -3.43 0.10
C SER A 194 19.14 -3.57 -0.71
N GLY A 195 19.00 -4.07 -1.95
CA GLY A 195 20.11 -4.17 -2.89
C GLY A 195 20.67 -2.80 -3.26
N GLU A 196 19.82 -1.78 -3.39
CA GLU A 196 20.24 -0.39 -3.63
C GLU A 196 21.12 0.15 -2.51
N CYS A 197 20.80 -0.16 -1.24
CA CYS A 197 21.60 0.28 -0.10
C CYS A 197 22.74 -0.66 0.27
N GLY A 198 22.79 -1.90 -0.23
CA GLY A 198 23.77 -2.90 0.20
C GLY A 198 23.62 -3.30 1.68
N THR A 199 22.40 -3.31 2.21
CA THR A 199 22.14 -3.48 3.65
C THR A 199 20.94 -4.34 4.00
N THR A 200 21.04 -5.04 5.12
CA THR A 200 19.95 -5.78 5.76
C THR A 200 19.56 -5.20 7.12
N TRP A 201 18.28 -5.31 7.48
CA TRP A 201 17.77 -5.07 8.83
C TRP A 201 16.68 -6.07 9.17
N ALA A 202 16.39 -6.23 10.46
CA ALA A 202 15.27 -7.03 10.94
C ALA A 202 14.10 -6.12 11.34
N ARG A 203 12.86 -6.59 11.17
CA ARG A 203 11.64 -5.91 11.63
C ARG A 203 10.67 -6.89 12.29
N MET A 204 9.85 -6.38 13.22
CA MET A 204 8.85 -7.17 13.95
C MET A 204 7.57 -6.38 14.20
N TRP A 205 6.42 -7.06 14.14
CA TRP A 205 5.10 -6.54 14.50
C TRP A 205 4.24 -7.60 15.19
N GLY A 206 3.16 -7.18 15.85
CA GLY A 206 2.30 -8.08 16.63
C GLY A 206 2.93 -8.59 17.93
N GLY A 207 3.94 -7.87 18.43
CA GLY A 207 4.52 -8.11 19.76
C GLY A 207 3.80 -7.35 20.87
N ARG A 208 4.36 -7.38 22.07
CA ARG A 208 3.92 -6.60 23.24
C ARG A 208 4.99 -5.60 23.67
N ILE A 209 4.59 -4.56 24.42
CA ILE A 209 5.53 -3.63 25.04
C ILE A 209 6.56 -4.41 25.88
N GLY A 210 7.83 -4.13 25.64
CA GLY A 210 8.98 -4.80 26.23
C GLY A 210 9.58 -5.93 25.38
N ASP A 211 8.83 -6.50 24.42
CA ASP A 211 9.34 -7.51 23.48
C ASP A 211 10.47 -6.92 22.63
N ARG A 212 11.46 -7.76 22.29
CA ARG A 212 12.68 -7.36 21.59
C ARG A 212 12.93 -8.19 20.35
N ILE A 213 13.47 -7.52 19.33
CA ILE A 213 14.09 -8.16 18.17
C ILE A 213 15.58 -7.83 18.17
N GLU A 214 16.41 -8.84 17.95
CA GLU A 214 17.86 -8.74 17.85
C GLU A 214 18.31 -9.26 16.49
N MET A 215 19.31 -8.63 15.88
CA MET A 215 19.87 -9.05 14.59
C MET A 215 21.39 -9.05 14.64
N ASP A 216 22.00 -10.15 14.21
CA ASP A 216 23.44 -10.27 14.01
C ASP A 216 23.76 -10.67 12.56
N VAL A 217 24.94 -10.26 12.10
CA VAL A 217 25.46 -10.63 10.78
C VAL A 217 26.60 -11.61 10.97
N SER A 218 26.33 -12.88 10.65
CA SER A 218 27.31 -13.95 10.67
C SER A 218 28.15 -13.87 9.39
N GLY A 219 29.16 -12.99 9.42
CA GLY A 219 29.86 -12.56 8.19
C GLY A 219 31.24 -11.94 8.37
N ARG A 220 32.02 -12.35 9.39
CA ARG A 220 33.49 -12.11 9.40
C ARG A 220 34.24 -13.30 10.00
N THR A 221 34.85 -14.11 9.13
CA THR A 221 35.97 -15.01 9.46
C THR A 221 37.15 -14.18 9.94
N GLY A 222 37.18 -13.87 11.24
CA GLY A 222 38.18 -12.95 11.79
C GLY A 222 37.88 -12.44 13.20
N GLY A 223 37.47 -13.32 14.12
CA GLY A 223 37.52 -13.14 15.59
C GLY A 223 36.74 -11.99 16.24
N ARG A 224 36.17 -11.06 15.47
CA ARG A 224 35.47 -9.88 15.99
C ARG A 224 34.04 -10.26 16.37
N ALA A 225 33.67 -10.02 17.62
CA ALA A 225 32.32 -10.28 18.12
C ALA A 225 31.26 -9.65 17.21
N ALA A 226 30.21 -10.41 16.88
CA ALA A 226 29.15 -9.94 16.00
C ALA A 226 28.42 -8.74 16.63
N THR A 227 28.30 -7.63 15.90
CA THR A 227 27.59 -6.44 16.38
C THR A 227 26.08 -6.69 16.37
N VAL A 228 25.56 -7.19 17.49
CA VAL A 228 24.12 -7.41 17.71
C VAL A 228 23.38 -6.08 17.74
N ARG A 229 22.54 -5.85 16.75
CA ARG A 229 21.64 -4.70 16.65
C ARG A 229 20.31 -5.07 17.29
N ARG A 230 19.69 -4.16 18.05
CA ARG A 230 18.48 -4.46 18.83
C ARG A 230 17.43 -3.39 18.63
N ALA A 231 16.17 -3.78 18.67
CA ALA A 231 15.03 -2.89 18.84
C ALA A 231 14.07 -3.49 19.87
N GLN A 232 13.34 -2.62 20.57
CA GLN A 232 12.38 -2.99 21.60
C GLN A 232 11.07 -2.25 21.35
N VAL A 233 9.94 -2.92 21.54
CA VAL A 233 8.61 -2.31 21.55
C VAL A 233 8.47 -1.49 22.84
N ARG A 234 8.30 -0.17 22.71
CA ARG A 234 8.11 0.77 23.83
C ARG A 234 6.67 1.27 23.95
N THR A 235 5.92 1.29 22.84
CA THR A 235 4.54 1.80 22.78
C THR A 235 3.59 0.78 22.16
N SER A 236 2.28 1.00 22.35
CA SER A 236 1.23 0.29 21.60
C SER A 236 1.38 0.45 20.10
N ASP A 237 1.80 1.62 19.65
CA ASP A 237 1.83 1.96 18.23
C ASP A 237 2.98 1.25 17.53
N GLU A 238 4.13 1.10 18.21
CA GLU A 238 5.24 0.26 17.79
C GLU A 238 4.89 -1.24 17.78
N ALA A 239 3.98 -1.69 18.65
CA ALA A 239 3.47 -3.06 18.68
C ALA A 239 2.55 -3.36 17.48
N ASN A 240 1.67 -2.40 17.17
CA ASN A 240 0.66 -2.49 16.12
C ASN A 240 1.25 -2.31 14.71
N THR A 241 2.21 -1.38 14.54
CA THR A 241 2.83 -1.08 13.24
C THR A 241 4.02 -2.01 12.95
N TYR A 242 5.24 -1.61 13.31
CA TYR A 242 6.42 -2.47 13.46
C TYR A 242 7.57 -1.72 14.12
N ILE A 243 8.42 -2.45 14.85
CA ILE A 243 9.78 -2.00 15.18
C ILE A 243 10.79 -2.55 14.18
N TYR A 244 11.96 -1.92 14.08
CA TYR A 244 13.06 -2.37 13.21
C TYR A 244 14.42 -2.11 13.85
N THR A 245 15.40 -2.98 13.56
CA THR A 245 16.80 -2.72 13.90
C THR A 245 17.39 -1.67 12.97
N VAL A 246 18.46 -0.99 13.40
CA VAL A 246 19.32 -0.25 12.48
C VAL A 246 19.92 -1.20 11.42
N MET A 247 20.39 -0.64 10.31
CA MET A 247 20.94 -1.39 9.19
C MET A 247 22.30 -2.01 9.51
N ALA A 248 22.56 -3.13 8.84
CA ALA A 248 23.87 -3.76 8.72
C ALA A 248 24.29 -3.83 7.25
N VAL A 249 25.54 -3.52 6.94
CA VAL A 249 26.10 -3.73 5.60
C VAL A 249 26.27 -5.22 5.33
N THR A 250 25.72 -5.68 4.21
CA THR A 250 25.63 -7.10 3.86
C THR A 250 25.66 -7.27 2.34
N GLY A 251 26.53 -8.13 1.82
CA GLY A 251 26.56 -8.50 0.40
C GLY A 251 25.98 -9.89 0.12
N PRO A 252 25.87 -10.31 -1.16
CA PRO A 252 25.43 -11.65 -1.54
C PRO A 252 26.14 -12.77 -0.78
N GLY A 253 25.40 -13.81 -0.42
CA GLY A 253 25.89 -14.93 0.39
C GLY A 253 25.98 -14.68 1.90
N THR A 254 25.91 -13.42 2.37
CA THR A 254 25.91 -13.08 3.80
C THR A 254 24.74 -13.76 4.51
N VAL A 255 25.02 -14.44 5.63
CA VAL A 255 24.00 -14.99 6.52
C VAL A 255 23.73 -14.01 7.64
N VAL A 256 22.45 -13.68 7.84
CA VAL A 256 21.96 -12.77 8.86
C VAL A 256 21.00 -13.55 9.74
N ARG A 257 21.20 -13.47 11.05
CA ARG A 257 20.33 -14.09 12.05
C ARG A 257 19.47 -13.02 12.71
N SER A 258 18.21 -13.35 12.94
CA SER A 258 17.25 -12.52 13.65
C SER A 258 16.63 -13.33 14.78
N CYS A 259 16.63 -12.80 16.01
CA CYS A 259 16.12 -13.47 17.19
C CYS A 259 15.05 -12.63 17.88
N PHE A 260 13.94 -13.28 18.24
CA PHE A 260 12.86 -12.73 19.04
C PHE A 260 13.10 -13.04 20.53
N ARG A 261 12.96 -12.02 21.39
CA ARG A 261 13.02 -12.16 22.85
C ARG A 261 11.73 -11.63 23.49
N PRO A 262 10.81 -12.50 23.94
CA PRO A 262 9.58 -12.07 24.59
C PRO A 262 9.84 -11.45 25.97
N VAL A 263 9.10 -10.40 26.31
CA VAL A 263 9.16 -9.70 27.61
C VAL A 263 8.79 -10.62 28.77
N ALA A 264 7.87 -11.56 28.55
CA ALA A 264 7.30 -12.44 29.56
C ALA A 264 8.23 -13.61 29.99
N GLY A 265 9.53 -13.55 29.68
CA GLY A 265 10.50 -14.57 30.10
C GLY A 265 10.43 -15.90 29.34
N GLY A 266 9.82 -15.91 28.15
CA GLY A 266 9.79 -17.08 27.26
C GLY A 266 11.14 -17.40 26.60
N LYS A 267 11.20 -18.55 25.90
CA LYS A 267 12.38 -18.92 25.10
C LYS A 267 12.61 -17.90 23.97
N GLU A 268 13.88 -17.68 23.65
CA GLU A 268 14.28 -16.97 22.43
C GLU A 268 13.97 -17.83 21.20
N GLU A 269 13.47 -17.20 20.14
CA GLU A 269 13.14 -17.84 18.86
C GLU A 269 13.96 -17.16 17.74
N CYS A 270 14.87 -17.89 17.10
CA CYS A 270 15.78 -17.34 16.08
C CYS A 270 15.49 -17.90 14.68
N VAL A 271 15.72 -17.08 13.66
CA VAL A 271 15.62 -17.44 12.24
C VAL A 271 16.76 -16.83 11.44
N ASP A 272 17.28 -17.60 10.49
CA ASP A 272 18.37 -17.18 9.60
C ASP A 272 17.84 -16.83 8.20
N GLY A 273 18.41 -15.80 7.58
CA GLY A 273 18.17 -15.41 6.20
C GLY A 273 19.50 -15.19 5.48
N ARG A 274 19.57 -15.55 4.19
CA ARG A 274 20.74 -15.34 3.34
C ARG A 274 20.45 -14.29 2.28
N VAL A 275 21.32 -13.30 2.15
CA VAL A 275 21.30 -12.33 1.04
C VAL A 275 21.58 -13.09 -0.27
N ARG A 276 20.74 -12.88 -1.29
CA ARG A 276 20.87 -13.52 -2.60
C ARG A 276 21.86 -12.76 -3.49
#